data_AF-A0A0F0H6A8-F1
#
_entry.id   AF-A0A0F0H6A8-F1
#
_cell.length_a   1.000
_cell.length_b   1.000
_cell.length_c   1.000
_cell.angle_alpha   90.00
_cell.angle_beta   90.00
_cell.angle_gamma   90.00
#
_symmetry.space_group_name_H-M   'P 1'
#
loop_
_entity.id
_entity.type
_entity.pdbx_description
1 polymer ?
#
loop_
_entity_poly.entity_id
_entity_poly.type
_entity_poly.pdbx_seq_one_letter_code
_entity_poly.pdbx_strand_id
1 'polypeptide(L)'
;MTRDVARWGRAGALYDLVASAAFLTPWTAGALLSLLGTPAEDAMTLLFATLFGTVVVMWSIARWKKPEPLLIGIDTAGRALFSVWFVWALWHGQTPVLAVFLALELFWGAAQLRALVRR
;
A
#
# COMPACT_ATOMS: atom_id res chain seq x y z
N MET A 1 7.00 -24.77 -1.15
CA MET A 1 6.51 -23.44 -0.74
C MET A 1 5.73 -23.61 0.56
N THR A 2 6.18 -23.02 1.67
CA THR A 2 5.46 -23.14 2.95
C THR A 2 4.07 -22.49 2.81
N ARG A 3 3.01 -23.17 3.27
CA ARG A 3 1.61 -22.70 3.14
C ARG A 3 1.42 -21.30 3.72
N ASP A 4 2.22 -20.93 4.70
CA ASP A 4 2.15 -19.65 5.39
C ASP A 4 2.58 -18.46 4.50
N VAL A 5 3.62 -18.59 3.68
CA VAL A 5 4.09 -17.47 2.85
C VAL A 5 3.05 -17.10 1.79
N ALA A 6 2.40 -18.10 1.19
CA ALA A 6 1.32 -17.88 0.24
C ALA A 6 0.09 -17.24 0.90
N ARG A 7 -0.18 -17.58 2.16
CA ARG A 7 -1.30 -17.03 2.94
C ARG A 7 -1.07 -15.56 3.29
N TRP A 8 0.12 -15.23 3.82
CA TRP A 8 0.47 -13.86 4.16
C TRP A 8 0.61 -12.96 2.94
N GLY A 9 1.17 -13.46 1.84
CA GLY A 9 1.24 -12.72 0.57
C GLY A 9 -0.13 -12.40 -0.01
N ARG A 10 -1.08 -13.36 0.02
CA ARG A 10 -2.46 -13.11 -0.43
C ARG A 10 -3.24 -12.17 0.48
N ALA A 11 -3.04 -12.27 1.80
CA ALA A 11 -3.70 -11.38 2.76
C ALA A 11 -3.24 -9.93 2.59
N GLY A 12 -1.92 -9.70 2.43
CA GLY A 12 -1.37 -8.37 2.14
C GLY A 12 -1.87 -7.82 0.79
N ALA A 13 -1.91 -8.66 -0.25
CA ALA A 13 -2.45 -8.27 -1.55
C ALA A 13 -3.95 -7.89 -1.48
N LEU A 14 -4.75 -8.59 -0.68
CA LEU A 14 -6.15 -8.23 -0.49
C LEU A 14 -6.30 -6.90 0.26
N TYR A 15 -5.47 -6.67 1.29
CA TYR A 15 -5.44 -5.39 1.99
C TYR A 15 -5.10 -4.24 1.04
N ASP A 16 -4.04 -4.37 0.25
CA ASP A 16 -3.61 -3.34 -0.71
C ASP A 16 -4.69 -3.08 -1.77
N LEU A 17 -5.36 -4.14 -2.24
CA LEU A 17 -6.48 -4.01 -3.18
C LEU A 17 -7.63 -3.18 -2.62
N VAL A 18 -8.05 -3.46 -1.38
CA VAL A 18 -9.16 -2.75 -0.72
C VAL A 18 -8.76 -1.32 -0.39
N ALA A 19 -7.54 -1.11 0.15
CA ALA A 19 -7.04 0.21 0.49
C ALA A 19 -6.89 1.12 -0.74
N SER A 20 -6.49 0.55 -1.88
CA SER A 20 -6.24 1.31 -3.11
C SER A 20 -7.44 1.40 -4.07
N ALA A 21 -8.52 0.65 -3.84
CA ALA A 21 -9.69 0.66 -4.72
C ALA A 21 -10.34 2.05 -4.85
N ALA A 22 -10.38 2.82 -3.76
CA ALA A 22 -10.90 4.18 -3.76
C ALA A 22 -10.08 5.14 -4.63
N PHE A 23 -8.84 4.80 -4.96
CA PHE A 23 -7.98 5.59 -5.83
C PHE A 23 -8.12 5.21 -7.30
N LEU A 24 -9.03 4.32 -7.71
CA LEU A 24 -9.17 3.96 -9.14
C LEU A 24 -9.80 5.06 -9.99
N THR A 25 -10.54 5.99 -9.39
CA THR A 25 -11.19 7.08 -10.13
C THR A 25 -10.95 8.42 -9.44
N PRO A 26 -10.91 9.55 -10.20
CA PRO A 26 -10.62 10.86 -9.62
C PRO A 26 -11.64 11.28 -8.55
N TRP A 27 -12.93 10.98 -8.74
CA TRP A 27 -13.98 11.36 -7.80
C TRP A 27 -13.95 10.52 -6.52
N THR A 28 -13.70 9.21 -6.60
CA THR A 28 -13.53 8.38 -5.39
C THR A 28 -12.24 8.74 -4.65
N ALA A 29 -11.18 9.08 -5.37
CA ALA A 29 -9.91 9.52 -4.77
C ALA A 29 -10.09 10.85 -4.05
N GLY A 30 -10.71 11.84 -4.70
CA GLY A 30 -10.99 13.14 -4.10
C GLY A 30 -11.90 13.05 -2.87
N ALA A 31 -12.93 12.21 -2.91
CA ALA A 31 -13.83 11.97 -1.78
C ALA A 31 -13.09 11.36 -0.58
N LEU A 32 -12.25 10.34 -0.81
CA LEU A 32 -11.45 9.73 0.24
C LEU A 32 -10.42 10.72 0.81
N LEU A 33 -9.68 11.42 -0.05
CA LEU A 33 -8.67 12.40 0.36
C LEU A 33 -9.29 13.52 1.21
N SER A 34 -10.50 13.97 0.86
CA SER A 34 -11.26 14.93 1.67
C SER A 34 -11.62 14.38 3.05
N LEU A 35 -12.05 13.10 3.13
CA LEU A 35 -12.35 12.44 4.40
C LEU A 35 -11.12 12.29 5.30
N LEU A 36 -9.94 12.10 4.70
CA LEU A 36 -8.65 11.97 5.42
C LEU A 36 -8.05 13.33 5.83
N GLY A 37 -8.76 14.43 5.59
CA GLY A 37 -8.33 15.79 5.94
C GLY A 37 -7.31 16.40 4.99
N THR A 38 -7.17 15.84 3.78
CA THR A 38 -6.27 16.34 2.73
C THR A 38 -7.04 16.52 1.42
N PRO A 39 -8.02 17.43 1.35
CA PRO A 39 -8.82 17.63 0.14
C PRO A 39 -7.92 17.93 -1.06
N ALA A 40 -8.07 17.14 -2.12
CA ALA A 40 -7.36 17.31 -3.37
C ALA A 40 -8.24 18.09 -4.35
N GLU A 41 -7.96 19.39 -4.49
CA GLU A 41 -8.75 20.28 -5.34
C GLU A 41 -8.15 20.42 -6.74
N ASP A 42 -6.87 20.09 -6.93
CA ASP A 42 -6.20 20.22 -8.21
C ASP A 42 -6.20 18.90 -9.02
N ALA A 43 -6.32 19.05 -10.34
CA ALA A 43 -6.38 17.92 -11.26
C ALA A 43 -5.09 17.09 -11.30
N MET A 44 -3.93 17.69 -10.98
CA MET A 44 -2.65 16.98 -10.99
C MET A 44 -2.52 16.03 -9.80
N THR A 45 -2.91 16.45 -8.60
CA THR A 45 -2.97 15.59 -7.41
C THR A 45 -3.91 14.42 -7.63
N LEU A 46 -5.10 14.66 -8.19
CA LEU A 46 -6.06 13.60 -8.51
C LEU A 46 -5.53 12.65 -9.60
N LEU A 47 -4.81 13.16 -10.60
CA LEU A 47 -4.15 12.34 -11.60
C LEU A 47 -3.10 11.43 -10.96
N PHE A 48 -2.20 11.96 -10.13
CA PHE A 48 -1.19 11.14 -9.46
C PHE A 48 -1.83 10.12 -8.52
N ALA A 49 -2.82 10.54 -7.72
CA ALA A 49 -3.54 9.64 -6.83
C ALA A 49 -4.15 8.46 -7.60
N THR A 50 -4.74 8.73 -8.77
CA THR A 50 -5.36 7.70 -9.59
C THR A 50 -4.38 6.79 -10.31
N LEU A 51 -3.26 7.33 -10.79
CA LEU A 51 -2.17 6.53 -11.35
C LEU A 51 -1.58 5.59 -10.30
N PHE A 52 -1.27 6.09 -9.10
CA PHE A 52 -0.77 5.27 -8.00
C PHE A 52 -1.77 4.20 -7.56
N GLY A 53 -3.05 4.57 -7.41
CA GLY A 53 -4.12 3.63 -7.12
C GLY A 53 -4.19 2.48 -8.12
N THR A 54 -4.12 2.81 -9.42
CA THR A 54 -4.14 1.83 -10.51
C THR A 54 -2.95 0.87 -10.45
N VAL A 55 -1.74 1.40 -10.21
CA VAL A 55 -0.52 0.57 -10.08
C VAL A 55 -0.64 -0.39 -8.89
N VAL A 56 -1.09 0.08 -7.74
CA VAL A 56 -1.23 -0.76 -6.53
C VAL A 56 -2.30 -1.82 -6.72
N VAL A 57 -3.43 -1.49 -7.34
CA VAL A 57 -4.50 -2.46 -7.65
C VAL A 57 -4.01 -3.53 -8.63
N MET A 58 -3.35 -3.12 -9.72
CA MET A 58 -2.78 -4.05 -10.69
C MET A 58 -1.78 -5.00 -10.03
N TRP A 59 -0.88 -4.46 -9.19
CA TRP A 59 0.12 -5.24 -8.47
C TRP A 59 -0.50 -6.19 -7.44
N SER A 60 -1.56 -5.77 -6.77
CA SER A 60 -2.31 -6.59 -5.82
C SER A 60 -2.97 -7.78 -6.50
N ILE A 61 -3.57 -7.59 -7.67
CA ILE A 61 -4.14 -8.68 -8.48
C ILE A 61 -3.03 -9.65 -8.91
N ALA A 62 -1.87 -9.14 -9.33
CA ALA A 62 -0.74 -9.98 -9.74
C ALA A 62 -0.24 -10.87 -8.60
N ARG A 63 -0.01 -10.30 -7.40
CA ARG A 63 0.41 -11.06 -6.20
C ARG A 63 -0.66 -12.03 -5.73
N TRP A 64 -1.94 -11.67 -5.84
CA TRP A 64 -3.03 -12.56 -5.47
C TRP A 64 -3.10 -13.79 -6.37
N LYS A 65 -2.93 -13.62 -7.69
CA LYS A 65 -2.91 -14.71 -8.67
C LYS A 65 -1.64 -15.56 -8.60
N LYS A 66 -0.47 -14.94 -8.39
CA LYS A 66 0.83 -15.61 -8.31
C LYS A 66 1.59 -15.15 -7.06
N PRO A 67 1.36 -15.76 -5.89
CA PRO A 67 2.08 -15.42 -4.67
C PRO A 67 3.48 -16.05 -4.67
N GLU A 68 4.34 -15.56 -5.55
CA GLU A 68 5.72 -16.02 -5.66
C GLU A 68 6.61 -15.40 -4.57
N PRO A 69 7.63 -16.13 -4.08
CA PRO A 69 8.53 -15.65 -3.03
C PRO A 69 9.23 -14.34 -3.40
N LEU A 70 9.66 -14.24 -4.66
CA LEU A 70 10.34 -13.08 -5.21
C LEU A 70 9.41 -11.85 -5.20
N LEU A 71 8.16 -12.01 -5.63
CA LEU A 71 7.17 -10.93 -5.64
C LEU A 71 6.81 -10.46 -4.23
N ILE A 72 6.75 -11.37 -3.26
CA ILE A 72 6.54 -11.03 -1.85
C ILE A 72 7.78 -10.30 -1.28
N GLY A 73 8.99 -10.70 -1.64
CA GLY A 73 10.21 -10.01 -1.23
C GLY A 73 10.30 -8.58 -1.80
N ILE A 74 9.98 -8.41 -3.08
CA ILE A 74 9.88 -7.08 -3.72
C ILE A 74 8.82 -6.22 -3.04
N ASP A 75 7.67 -6.80 -2.70
CA ASP A 75 6.61 -6.11 -1.96
C ASP A 75 7.11 -5.63 -0.59
N THR A 76 7.78 -6.50 0.17
CA THR A 76 8.35 -6.15 1.47
C THR A 76 9.34 -4.98 1.36
N ALA A 77 10.20 -4.98 0.34
CA ALA A 77 11.11 -3.86 0.07
C ALA A 77 10.34 -2.57 -0.29
N GLY A 78 9.28 -2.68 -1.09
CA GLY A 78 8.39 -1.57 -1.42
C GLY A 78 7.71 -0.97 -0.18
N ARG A 79 7.24 -1.81 0.75
CA ARG A 79 6.64 -1.36 2.02
C ARG A 79 7.64 -0.62 2.92
N ALA A 80 8.89 -1.08 2.96
CA ALA A 80 9.96 -0.37 3.66
C ALA A 80 10.17 1.02 3.04
N LEU A 81 10.16 1.12 1.72
CA LEU A 81 10.30 2.40 1.02
C LEU A 81 9.08 3.32 1.24
N PHE A 82 7.85 2.80 1.21
CA PHE A 82 6.65 3.56 1.57
C PHE A 82 6.71 4.08 3.01
N SER A 83 7.23 3.28 3.93
CA SER A 83 7.44 3.71 5.32
C SER A 83 8.39 4.91 5.40
N VAL A 84 9.48 4.92 4.62
CA VAL A 84 10.40 6.07 4.52
C VAL A 84 9.66 7.31 4.02
N TRP A 85 8.80 7.18 3.00
CA TRP A 85 8.03 8.31 2.48
C TRP A 85 6.98 8.83 3.47
N PHE A 86 6.31 7.95 4.21
CA PHE A 86 5.39 8.39 5.26
C PHE A 86 6.11 9.13 6.39
N VAL A 87 7.29 8.64 6.82
CA VAL A 87 8.12 9.35 7.80
C VAL A 87 8.55 10.72 7.27
N TRP A 88 9.01 10.79 6.01
CA TRP A 88 9.37 12.04 5.37
C TRP A 88 8.19 13.02 5.31
N ALA A 89 7.00 12.56 4.93
CA ALA A 89 5.80 13.39 4.86
C ALA A 89 5.37 13.91 6.26
N LEU A 90 5.38 13.03 7.28
CA LEU A 90 5.12 13.42 8.67
C LEU A 90 6.12 14.47 9.17
N TRP A 91 7.41 14.32 8.82
CA TRP A 91 8.44 15.28 9.15
C TRP A 91 8.19 16.67 8.53
N HIS A 92 7.57 16.71 7.35
CA HIS A 92 7.19 17.94 6.67
C HIS A 92 5.82 18.50 7.10
N GLY A 93 5.25 17.99 8.21
CA GLY A 93 4.01 18.51 8.78
C GLY A 93 2.74 18.12 8.03
N GLN A 94 2.77 17.05 7.24
CA GLN A 94 1.58 16.49 6.59
C GLN A 94 0.62 15.85 7.60
N THR A 95 -0.57 15.47 7.13
CA THR A 95 -1.65 14.95 7.99
C THR A 95 -1.19 13.82 8.94
N PRO A 96 -1.58 13.84 10.23
CA PRO A 96 -1.23 12.80 11.19
C PRO A 96 -1.84 11.43 10.84
N VAL A 97 -2.85 11.40 9.96
CA VAL A 97 -3.43 10.16 9.43
C VAL A 97 -2.37 9.27 8.76
N LEU A 98 -1.29 9.86 8.22
CA LEU A 98 -0.18 9.10 7.64
C LEU A 98 0.52 8.19 8.66
N ALA A 99 0.47 8.50 9.95
CA ALA A 99 1.04 7.64 11.00
C ALA A 99 0.30 6.31 11.12
N VAL A 100 -1.02 6.30 10.87
CA VAL A 100 -1.82 5.06 10.84
C VAL A 100 -1.40 4.20 9.65
N PHE A 101 -1.24 4.80 8.46
CA PHE A 101 -0.74 4.08 7.28
C PHE A 101 0.67 3.55 7.48
N LEU A 102 1.57 4.35 8.07
CA LEU A 102 2.92 3.91 8.44
C LEU A 102 2.90 2.68 9.37
N ALA A 103 2.06 2.68 10.40
CA ALA A 103 1.94 1.54 11.31
C ALA A 103 1.46 0.28 10.59
N LEU A 104 0.51 0.41 9.65
CA LEU A 104 0.03 -0.70 8.83
C LEU A 104 1.11 -1.22 7.87
N GLU A 105 1.87 -0.33 7.24
CA GLU A 105 2.98 -0.71 6.36
C GLU A 105 4.08 -1.47 7.12
N LEU A 106 4.45 -0.99 8.30
CA LEU A 106 5.43 -1.66 9.17
C LEU A 106 4.92 -3.02 9.64
N PHE A 107 3.63 -3.13 10.00
CA PHE A 107 3.03 -4.39 10.42
C PHE A 107 3.06 -5.43 9.29
N TRP A 108 2.59 -5.06 8.09
CA TRP A 108 2.60 -5.96 6.93
C TRP A 108 4.01 -6.28 6.45
N GLY A 109 4.90 -5.30 6.42
CA GLY A 109 6.32 -5.50 6.09
C GLY A 109 6.99 -6.48 7.04
N ALA A 110 6.79 -6.32 8.36
CA ALA A 110 7.32 -7.24 9.36
C ALA A 110 6.71 -8.65 9.24
N ALA A 111 5.41 -8.76 8.99
CA ALA A 111 4.73 -10.04 8.79
C ALA A 111 5.27 -10.80 7.56
N GLN A 112 5.45 -10.11 6.43
CA GLN A 112 6.00 -10.70 5.21
C GLN A 112 7.48 -11.05 5.35
N LEU A 113 8.29 -10.17 5.96
CA LEU A 113 9.71 -10.42 6.22
C LEU A 113 9.88 -11.65 7.13
N ARG A 114 9.10 -11.75 8.21
CA ARG A 114 9.12 -12.90 9.11
C ARG A 114 8.73 -14.20 8.39
N ALA A 115 7.75 -14.15 7.48
CA ALA A 115 7.38 -15.30 6.67
C ALA A 115 8.48 -15.69 5.68
N LEU A 116 9.22 -14.71 5.14
CA LEU A 116 10.33 -14.93 4.20
C LEU A 116 11.56 -15.53 4.87
N VAL A 117 11.93 -15.04 6.06
CA VAL A 117 13.09 -15.50 6.85
C VAL A 117 12.86 -16.90 7.44
N ARG A 118 11.60 -17.31 7.66
CA ARG A 118 11.23 -18.64 8.19
C ARG A 118 10.94 -19.69 7.10
N ARG A 119 11.33 -19.44 5.85
CA ARG A 119 11.27 -20.41 4.75
C ARG A 119 12.38 -21.45 4.85
#